data_AF-A0A3N5VZA2-F1
#
_entry.id   AF-A0A3N5VZA2-F1
#
_cell.length_a   1.000
_cell.length_b   1.000
_cell.length_c   1.000
_cell.angle_alpha   90.00
_cell.angle_beta   90.00
_cell.angle_gamma   90.00
#
_symmetry.space_group_name_H-M   'P 1'
#
loop_
_entity.id
_entity.type
_entity.pdbx_description
1 polymer ?
#
loop_
_entity_poly.entity_id
_entity_poly.type
_entity_poly.pdbx_seq_one_letter_code
_entity_poly.pdbx_strand_id
1 'polypeptide(L)' 'MNGPGEDRKVRLSIVFVGYNTRDLLVDALRSIDAHPSAYETEIVVVDNASS' A
#
# COMPACT_ATOMS: atom_id res chain seq x y z
N MET A 1 -29.01 -2.81 -12.66
CA MET A 1 -28.71 -1.61 -13.48
C MET A 1 -28.08 -0.61 -12.53
N ASN A 2 -26.81 -0.25 -12.73
CA ASN A 2 -26.15 0.74 -11.87
C ASN A 2 -26.20 2.10 -12.58
N GLY A 3 -26.69 3.12 -11.88
CA GLY A 3 -26.92 4.47 -12.41
C GLY A 3 -25.63 5.29 -12.54
N PRO A 4 -25.69 6.43 -13.25
CA PRO A 4 -24.54 7.32 -13.39
C PRO A 4 -24.28 8.00 -12.03
N GLY A 5 -23.17 7.67 -11.38
CA GLY A 5 -22.79 8.20 -10.06
C GLY A 5 -22.55 7.16 -8.97
N GLU A 6 -22.47 5.87 -9.29
CA GLU A 6 -21.91 4.91 -8.35
C GLU A 6 -20.42 5.23 -8.18
N ASP A 7 -20.10 5.97 -7.11
CA ASP A 7 -18.74 6.21 -6.62
C ASP A 7 -18.06 4.85 -6.48
N ARG A 8 -17.40 4.41 -7.54
CA ARG A 8 -16.68 3.15 -7.55
C ARG A 8 -15.56 3.35 -6.56
N LYS A 9 -15.73 2.84 -5.33
CA LYS A 9 -14.74 2.94 -4.26
C LYS A 9 -13.42 2.42 -4.81
N VAL A 10 -12.53 3.33 -5.17
CA VAL A 10 -11.21 3.00 -5.69
C VAL A 10 -10.45 2.38 -4.53
N ARG A 11 -9.87 1.21 -4.78
CA ARG A 11 -8.98 0.52 -3.85
C ARG A 11 -7.55 0.73 -4.29
N LEU A 12 -6.67 1.04 -3.35
CA LEU A 12 -5.26 1.26 -3.60
C LEU A 12 -4.45 0.10 -3.00
N SER A 13 -3.77 -0.66 -3.85
CA SER A 13 -2.78 -1.64 -3.39
C SER A 13 -1.37 -1.09 -3.60
N ILE A 14 -0.56 -1.08 -2.54
CA ILE A 14 0.84 -0.64 -2.55
C ILE A 14 1.72 -1.88 -2.37
N VAL A 15 2.61 -2.14 -3.32
CA VAL A 15 3.49 -3.32 -3.29
C VAL A 15 4.94 -2.88 -3.06
N PHE A 16 5.53 -3.35 -1.97
CA PHE A 16 6.96 -3.19 -1.68
C PHE A 16 7.69 -4.49 -2.01
N VAL A 17 8.56 -4.47 -3.01
CA VAL A 17 9.47 -5.59 -3.31
C VAL A 17 10.85 -5.23 -2.78
N GLY A 18 11.43 -6.05 -1.92
CA GLY A 18 12.70 -5.70 -1.26
C GLY A 18 13.58 -6.91 -0.90
N TYR A 19 14.88 -6.66 -0.76
CA TYR A 19 15.89 -7.62 -0.25
C TYR A 19 16.75 -6.90 0.78
N ASN A 20 16.75 -7.37 2.02
CA ASN A 20 17.48 -6.77 3.16
C ASN A 20 17.18 -5.28 3.36
N THR A 21 15.93 -4.86 3.18
CA THR A 21 15.49 -3.44 3.22
C THR A 21 14.83 -3.04 4.54
N ARG A 22 15.13 -3.71 5.65
CA ARG A 22 14.42 -3.56 6.93
C ARG A 22 14.16 -2.09 7.31
N ASP A 23 15.21 -1.29 7.43
CA ASP A 23 15.08 0.09 7.91
C ASP A 23 14.34 0.98 6.91
N LEU A 24 14.65 0.82 5.61
CA LEU A 24 13.96 1.55 4.54
C LEU A 24 12.47 1.22 4.46
N LEU A 25 12.11 -0.06 4.61
CA LEU A 25 10.73 -0.51 4.64
C LEU A 25 9.99 0.06 5.85
N VAL A 26 10.63 0.02 7.03
CA VAL A 26 10.05 0.61 8.25
C VAL A 26 9.77 2.10 8.06
N ASP A 27 10.72 2.86 7.52
CA ASP A 27 10.54 4.29 7.31
C ASP A 27 9.49 4.60 6.24
N ALA A 28 9.40 3.79 5.17
CA ALA A 28 8.35 3.92 4.17
C ALA A 28 6.96 3.65 4.75
N LEU A 29 6.80 2.59 5.55
CA LEU A 29 5.54 2.25 6.20
C LEU A 29 5.11 3.33 7.20
N ARG A 30 6.05 3.88 7.98
CA ARG A 30 5.80 5.04 8.86
C ARG A 30 5.34 6.26 8.08
N SER A 31 5.94 6.53 6.93
CA SER A 31 5.56 7.65 6.08
C SER A 31 4.13 7.49 5.54
N ILE A 32 3.74 6.28 5.13
CA ILE A 32 2.37 5.98 4.67
C ILE A 32 1.37 6.14 5.83
N ASP A 33 1.68 5.60 7.01
CA ASP A 33 0.80 5.69 8.18
C ASP A 33 0.58 7.14 8.64
N ALA A 34 1.61 7.98 8.54
CA ALA A 34 1.52 9.41 8.82
C ALA A 34 0.67 10.19 7.78
N HIS A 35 0.39 9.62 6.61
CA HIS A 35 -0.34 10.26 5.51
C HIS A 35 -1.45 9.33 4.98
N PRO A 36 -2.52 9.09 5.76
CA PRO A 36 -3.58 8.16 5.38
C PRO A 36 -4.27 8.59 4.08
N SER A 37 -4.49 7.64 3.17
CA SER A 37 -5.16 7.90 1.89
C SER A 37 -6.69 7.98 2.06
N ALA A 38 -7.37 8.65 1.14
CA ALA A 38 -8.83 8.66 1.07
C ALA A 38 -9.43 7.34 0.57
N TYR A 39 -8.58 6.38 0.19
CA TYR A 39 -8.95 5.09 -0.39
C TYR A 39 -8.72 3.95 0.60
N GLU A 40 -9.51 2.90 0.46
CA GLU A 40 -9.22 1.63 1.12
C GLU A 40 -7.86 1.13 0.62
N THR A 41 -6.88 1.06 1.52
CA THR A 41 -5.48 0.79 1.18
C THR A 41 -5.06 -0.60 1.67
N GLU A 42 -4.43 -1.37 0.80
CA GLU A 42 -3.78 -2.64 1.09
C GLU A 42 -2.27 -2.49 0.86
N ILE A 43 -1.45 -3.00 1.77
CA ILE A 43 0.01 -3.00 1.62
C ILE A 43 0.50 -4.45 1.55
N VAL A 44 1.21 -4.78 0.48
CA VAL A 44 1.80 -6.11 0.27
C VAL A 44 3.32 -5.98 0.26
N VAL A 45 3.99 -6.73 1.13
CA VAL A 45 5.46 -6.82 1.14
C VAL A 45 5.87 -8.13 0.49
N VAL A 46 6.64 -8.03 -0.59
CA VAL A 46 7.25 -9.15 -1.30
C VAL A 46 8.72 -9.18 -0.92
N ASP A 47 9.07 -10.09 -0.01
CA ASP A 47 10.45 -10.34 0.36
C ASP A 47 11.16 -11.15 -0.73
N ASN A 48 12.24 -10.60 -1.28
CA ASN A 48 13.03 -11.24 -2.33
C ASN A 48 14.13 -12.11 -1.70
N ALA A 49 13.73 -13.04 -0.84
CA ALA A 49 14.60 -13.99 -0.14
C ALA A 49 15.69 -13.32 0.74
N SER A 50 15.29 -12.37 1.60
CA SER A 50 16.20 -11.72 2.55
C SER A 50 16.88 -12.72 3.49
N SER A 51 18.05 -12.31 3.99
CA SER A 51 18.91 -13.11 4.89
C SER A 51 18.79 -12.70 6.35
#